data_AF-A0A948QGM3-F1
#
_entry.id   AF-A0A948QGM3-F1
#
_cell.length_a   1.000
_cell.length_b   1.000
_cell.length_c   1.000
_cell.angle_alpha   90.00
_cell.angle_beta   90.00
_cell.angle_gamma   90.00
#
_symmetry.space_group_name_H-M   'P 1'
#
loop_
_entity.id
_entity.type
_entity.pdbx_description
1 polymer ?
#
loop_
_entity_poly.entity_id
_entity_poly.type
_entity_poly.pdbx_seq_one_letter_code
_entity_poly.pdbx_strand_id
1 'polypeptide(L)'
;HLKSIIEMCEDLLRRKFSLQTITLIRETAMKYGEAVDVMKAIEAYGSLEEIEKKISQARTGLVETQAKTQRQKELEAEYQARIRATLEQLEVLNAKAIEAGRQAGVAQQQTKKDAKSRDILNLLQNPTSAGYEDCLPLVLVMLNSIRLWTDTNKNQFRYFSLLDRNLKDALGNIGGS
;
A
#
# COMPACT_ATOMS: atom_id res chain seq x y z
N HIS A 1 76.75 20.30 20.66
CA HIS A 1 76.90 19.16 19.71
C HIS A 1 77.37 17.88 20.39
N LEU A 2 78.51 17.87 21.10
CA LEU A 2 79.04 16.66 21.74
C LEU A 2 78.07 16.00 22.74
N LYS A 3 77.44 16.80 23.60
CA LYS A 3 76.43 16.33 24.57
C LYS A 3 75.27 15.58 23.92
N SER A 4 74.73 16.12 22.83
CA SER A 4 73.61 15.51 22.08
C SER A 4 74.03 14.20 21.38
N ILE A 5 75.27 14.08 20.92
CA ILE A 5 75.78 12.83 20.33
C ILE A 5 75.92 11.75 21.41
N ILE A 6 76.46 12.13 22.58
CA ILE A 6 76.60 11.21 23.74
C ILE A 6 75.23 10.71 24.18
N GLU A 7 74.24 11.60 24.31
CA GLU A 7 72.85 11.24 24.65
C GLU A 7 72.24 10.27 23.63
N MET A 8 72.46 10.51 22.32
CA MET A 8 71.98 9.62 21.26
C MET A 8 72.63 8.23 21.33
N CYS A 9 73.93 8.16 21.59
CA CYS A 9 74.65 6.91 21.74
C CYS A 9 74.19 6.13 22.98
N GLU A 10 73.97 6.82 24.10
CA GLU A 10 73.39 6.20 25.31
C GLU A 10 71.99 5.62 25.03
N ASP A 11 71.14 6.35 24.29
CA ASP A 11 69.80 5.89 23.92
C ASP A 11 69.82 4.68 22.97
N LEU A 12 70.72 4.68 21.98
CA LEU A 12 70.91 3.55 21.07
C LEU A 12 71.39 2.31 21.84
N LEU A 13 72.35 2.47 22.76
CA LEU A 13 72.83 1.39 23.62
C LEU A 13 71.71 0.83 24.51
N ARG A 14 70.88 1.69 25.11
CA ARG A 14 69.69 1.28 25.88
C ARG A 14 68.69 0.49 25.02
N ARG A 15 68.59 0.79 23.73
CA ARG A 15 67.77 0.07 22.74
C ARG A 15 68.46 -1.17 22.15
N LYS A 16 69.57 -1.62 22.74
CA LYS A 16 70.36 -2.78 22.31
C LYS A 16 71.02 -2.64 20.93
N PHE A 17 71.27 -1.41 20.46
CA PHE A 17 72.16 -1.20 19.31
C PHE A 17 73.61 -1.45 19.76
N SER A 18 74.03 -2.70 19.63
CA SER A 18 75.40 -3.11 19.92
C SER A 18 76.34 -2.76 18.76
N LEU A 19 77.66 -2.88 18.99
CA LEU A 19 78.65 -2.75 17.92
C LEU A 19 78.35 -3.69 16.74
N GLN A 20 77.85 -4.91 17.02
CA GLN A 20 77.44 -5.87 15.98
C GLN A 20 76.26 -5.34 15.15
N THR A 21 75.29 -4.67 15.78
CA THR A 21 74.15 -4.05 15.09
C THR A 21 74.61 -2.92 14.17
N ILE A 22 75.57 -2.11 14.62
CA ILE A 22 76.15 -1.02 13.82
C ILE A 22 76.95 -1.59 12.63
N THR A 23 77.73 -2.65 12.85
CA THR A 23 78.45 -3.35 11.77
C THR A 23 77.47 -3.90 10.73
N LEU A 24 76.37 -4.51 11.18
CA LEU A 24 75.33 -5.03 10.27
C LEU A 24 74.69 -3.92 9.44
N ILE A 25 74.36 -2.77 10.04
CA ILE A 25 73.83 -1.60 9.31
C ILE A 25 74.84 -1.10 8.29
N ARG A 26 76.12 -1.03 8.66
CA ARG A 26 77.21 -0.61 7.76
C ARG A 26 77.37 -1.58 6.58
N GLU A 27 77.38 -2.88 6.83
CA GLU A 27 77.48 -3.91 5.78
C GLU A 27 76.26 -3.88 4.85
N THR A 28 75.08 -3.66 5.41
CA THR A 28 73.83 -3.53 4.65
C THR A 28 73.85 -2.27 3.78
N ALA A 29 74.30 -1.13 4.33
CA ALA A 29 74.54 0.08 3.58
C ALA A 29 75.53 -0.18 2.43
N MET A 30 76.71 -0.75 2.70
CA MET A 30 77.69 -1.06 1.64
C MET A 30 77.14 -1.89 0.48
N LYS A 31 76.13 -2.75 0.72
CA LYS A 31 75.48 -3.55 -0.32
C LYS A 31 74.40 -2.81 -1.09
N TYR A 32 73.69 -1.87 -0.47
CA TYR A 32 72.45 -1.30 -1.01
C TYR A 32 72.44 0.23 -1.16
N GLY A 33 73.45 0.96 -0.67
CA GLY A 33 73.58 2.42 -0.80
C GLY A 33 74.09 3.13 0.46
N GLU A 34 73.88 4.44 0.57
CA GLU A 34 74.21 5.14 1.81
C GLU A 34 73.30 4.71 2.97
N ALA A 35 73.83 4.66 4.19
CA ALA A 35 73.06 4.19 5.36
C ALA A 35 71.77 5.00 5.58
N VAL A 36 71.81 6.30 5.27
CA VAL A 36 70.63 7.19 5.33
C VAL A 36 69.57 6.77 4.32
N ASP A 37 69.95 6.43 3.10
CA ASP A 37 69.02 6.05 2.04
C ASP A 37 68.42 4.66 2.28
N VAL A 38 69.21 3.73 2.83
CA VAL A 38 68.70 2.42 3.28
C VAL A 38 67.67 2.58 4.39
N MET A 39 67.91 3.46 5.37
CA MET A 39 66.94 3.72 6.44
C MET A 39 65.66 4.38 5.92
N LYS A 40 65.76 5.33 4.97
CA LYS A 40 64.60 5.92 4.30
C LYS A 40 63.80 4.89 3.51
N ALA A 41 64.48 3.96 2.83
CA ALA A 41 63.82 2.89 2.09
C ALA A 41 63.06 1.93 3.02
N ILE A 42 63.63 1.61 4.19
CA ILE A 42 62.94 0.80 5.22
C ILE A 42 61.68 1.52 5.73
N GLU A 43 61.78 2.82 6.01
CA GLU A 43 60.64 3.64 6.43
C GLU A 43 59.54 3.70 5.35
N ALA A 44 59.93 3.89 4.09
CA ALA A 44 59.03 3.90 2.96
C ALA A 44 58.35 2.52 2.76
N TYR A 45 59.08 1.43 2.96
CA TYR A 45 58.53 0.07 2.89
C TYR A 45 57.50 -0.17 3.99
N GLY A 46 57.79 0.22 5.24
CA GLY A 46 56.82 0.13 6.34
C GLY A 46 55.55 0.94 6.05
N SER A 47 55.70 2.13 5.46
CA SER A 47 54.56 2.96 5.03
C SER A 47 53.75 2.30 3.91
N LEU A 48 54.43 1.63 2.96
CA LEU A 48 53.79 0.89 1.88
C LEU A 48 52.97 -0.30 2.39
N GLU A 49 53.51 -1.08 3.33
CA GLU A 49 52.80 -2.20 3.96
C GLU A 49 51.53 -1.72 4.68
N GLU A 50 51.60 -0.57 5.36
CA GLU A 50 50.43 0.02 6.01
C GLU A 50 49.36 0.44 4.97
N ILE A 51 49.78 1.00 3.83
CA ILE A 51 48.89 1.37 2.73
C ILE A 51 48.23 0.12 2.13
N GLU A 52 49.00 -0.93 1.86
CA GLU A 52 48.47 -2.21 1.35
C GLU A 52 47.45 -2.82 2.30
N LYS A 53 47.71 -2.77 3.61
CA LYS A 53 46.76 -3.19 4.63
C LYS A 53 45.47 -2.36 4.57
N LYS A 54 45.55 -1.04 4.46
CA LYS A 54 44.37 -0.17 4.31
C LYS A 54 43.60 -0.47 3.02
N ILE A 55 44.29 -0.72 1.90
CA ILE A 55 43.66 -1.09 0.63
C ILE A 55 42.93 -2.42 0.74
N SER A 56 43.53 -3.43 1.37
CA SER A 56 42.87 -4.73 1.56
C SER A 56 41.61 -4.61 2.42
N GLN A 57 41.68 -3.85 3.53
CA GLN A 57 40.53 -3.57 4.38
C GLN A 57 39.43 -2.80 3.63
N ALA A 58 39.80 -1.78 2.86
CA ALA A 58 38.85 -1.01 2.05
C ALA A 58 38.18 -1.86 0.97
N ARG A 59 38.93 -2.77 0.33
CA ARG A 59 38.36 -3.72 -0.65
C ARG A 59 37.36 -4.67 0.00
N THR A 60 37.67 -5.22 1.17
CA THR A 60 36.73 -6.07 1.91
C THR A 60 35.47 -5.29 2.27
N GLY A 61 35.61 -4.06 2.80
CA GLY A 61 34.47 -3.18 3.10
C GLY A 61 33.63 -2.82 1.87
N LEU A 62 34.28 -2.64 0.70
CA LEU A 62 33.59 -2.39 -0.56
C LEU A 62 32.73 -3.59 -0.97
N VAL A 63 33.28 -4.81 -0.90
CA VAL A 63 32.55 -6.05 -1.24
C VAL A 63 31.36 -6.25 -0.30
N GLU A 64 31.54 -6.03 1.01
CA GLU A 64 30.45 -6.11 1.99
C GLU A 64 29.35 -5.08 1.70
N THR A 65 29.73 -3.85 1.36
CA THR A 65 28.78 -2.76 1.04
C THR A 65 28.03 -3.04 -0.25
N GLN A 66 28.71 -3.57 -1.28
CA GLN A 66 28.07 -4.01 -2.51
C GLN A 66 27.08 -5.16 -2.26
N ALA A 67 27.44 -6.13 -1.44
CA ALA A 67 26.55 -7.22 -1.06
C ALA A 67 25.30 -6.72 -0.32
N LYS A 68 25.45 -5.76 0.61
CA LYS A 68 24.31 -5.11 1.30
C LYS A 68 23.42 -4.35 0.32
N THR A 69 24.02 -3.58 -0.59
CA THR A 69 23.31 -2.82 -1.61
C THR A 69 22.51 -3.74 -2.53
N GLN A 70 23.10 -4.88 -2.92
CA GLN A 70 22.42 -5.87 -3.76
C GLN A 70 21.21 -6.49 -3.06
N ARG A 71 21.36 -6.89 -1.79
CA ARG A 71 20.24 -7.40 -0.98
C ARG A 71 19.12 -6.36 -0.83
N GLN A 72 19.47 -5.08 -0.66
CA GLN A 72 18.47 -4.01 -0.59
C GLN A 72 17.69 -3.87 -1.91
N LYS A 73 18.36 -3.92 -3.05
CA LYS A 73 17.70 -3.88 -4.36
C LYS A 73 16.74 -5.05 -4.58
N GLU A 74 17.14 -6.25 -4.17
CA GLU A 74 16.29 -7.44 -4.24
C GLU A 74 15.05 -7.29 -3.36
N LEU A 75 15.23 -6.80 -2.13
CA LEU A 75 14.14 -6.54 -1.20
C LEU A 75 13.17 -5.45 -1.71
N GLU A 76 13.71 -4.37 -2.30
CA GLU A 76 12.90 -3.33 -2.93
C GLU A 76 12.06 -3.88 -4.09
N ALA A 77 12.65 -4.73 -4.94
CA ALA A 77 11.94 -5.37 -6.03
C ALA A 77 10.80 -6.29 -5.51
N GLU A 78 11.05 -7.04 -4.44
CA GLU A 78 10.03 -7.87 -3.79
C GLU A 78 8.87 -7.02 -3.23
N TYR A 79 9.18 -5.93 -2.52
CA TYR A 79 8.15 -5.02 -2.01
C TYR A 79 7.32 -4.39 -3.13
N GLN A 80 7.97 -3.96 -4.23
CA GLN A 80 7.24 -3.41 -5.38
C GLN A 80 6.32 -4.45 -6.03
N ALA A 81 6.78 -5.69 -6.19
CA ALA A 81 5.95 -6.78 -6.72
C ALA A 81 4.75 -7.06 -5.81
N ARG A 82 4.95 -7.08 -4.48
CA ARG A 82 3.89 -7.28 -3.50
C ARG A 82 2.86 -6.14 -3.49
N ILE A 83 3.31 -4.89 -3.59
CA ILE A 83 2.41 -3.73 -3.69
C ILE A 83 1.55 -3.86 -4.94
N ARG A 84 2.14 -4.18 -6.10
CA ARG A 84 1.39 -4.36 -7.35
C ARG A 84 0.34 -5.47 -7.23
N ALA A 85 0.70 -6.63 -6.70
CA ALA A 85 -0.24 -7.73 -6.48
C ALA A 85 -1.38 -7.35 -5.53
N THR A 86 -1.09 -6.55 -4.49
CA THR A 86 -2.11 -6.06 -3.55
C THR A 86 -3.07 -5.07 -4.22
N LEU A 87 -2.56 -4.20 -5.10
CA LEU A 87 -3.39 -3.26 -5.87
C LEU A 87 -4.34 -4.01 -6.82
N GLU A 88 -3.83 -5.02 -7.54
CA GLU A 88 -4.67 -5.87 -8.40
C GLU A 88 -5.77 -6.57 -7.60
N GLN A 89 -5.46 -7.07 -6.40
CA GLN A 89 -6.46 -7.66 -5.52
C GLN A 89 -7.51 -6.65 -5.05
N LEU A 90 -7.11 -5.41 -4.75
CA LEU A 90 -8.03 -4.35 -4.37
C LEU A 90 -8.96 -3.96 -5.51
N GLU A 91 -8.48 -3.92 -6.75
CA GLU A 91 -9.32 -3.68 -7.94
C GLU A 91 -10.37 -4.78 -8.11
N VAL A 92 -9.98 -6.04 -7.98
CA VAL A 92 -10.91 -7.18 -8.03
C VAL A 92 -11.93 -7.11 -6.90
N LEU A 93 -11.50 -6.77 -5.68
CA LEU A 93 -12.39 -6.64 -4.53
C LEU A 93 -13.38 -5.50 -4.71
N ASN A 94 -12.93 -4.36 -5.26
CA ASN A 94 -13.78 -3.22 -5.55
C ASN A 94 -14.86 -3.57 -6.59
N ALA A 95 -14.49 -4.26 -7.67
CA ALA A 95 -15.45 -4.74 -8.66
C ALA A 95 -16.51 -5.66 -8.04
N LYS A 96 -16.10 -6.58 -7.15
CA LYS A 96 -17.02 -7.46 -6.41
C LYS A 96 -17.94 -6.68 -5.47
N ALA A 97 -17.43 -5.66 -4.78
CA ALA A 97 -18.21 -4.84 -3.87
C ALA A 97 -19.30 -4.04 -4.61
N ILE A 98 -18.96 -3.48 -5.78
CA ILE A 98 -19.93 -2.78 -6.65
C ILE A 98 -21.05 -3.73 -7.09
N GLU A 99 -20.69 -4.92 -7.56
CA GLU A 99 -21.67 -5.92 -8.01
C GLU A 99 -22.56 -6.41 -6.86
N ALA A 100 -21.99 -6.67 -5.69
CA ALA A 100 -22.75 -7.02 -4.49
C ALA A 100 -23.72 -5.90 -4.09
N GLY A 101 -23.28 -4.63 -4.15
CA GLY A 101 -24.13 -3.47 -3.90
C GLY A 101 -25.31 -3.39 -4.88
N ARG A 102 -25.06 -3.65 -6.17
CA ARG A 102 -26.11 -3.72 -7.19
C ARG A 102 -27.13 -4.80 -6.89
N GLN A 103 -26.67 -6.01 -6.56
CA GLN A 103 -27.54 -7.14 -6.21
C GLN A 103 -28.37 -6.86 -4.94
N ALA A 104 -27.74 -6.28 -3.91
CA ALA A 104 -28.43 -5.89 -2.69
C ALA A 104 -29.52 -4.84 -2.96
N GLY A 105 -29.26 -3.86 -3.83
CA GLY A 105 -30.25 -2.87 -4.25
C GLY A 105 -31.46 -3.50 -4.95
N VAL A 106 -31.22 -4.44 -5.87
CA VAL A 106 -32.30 -5.20 -6.53
C VAL A 106 -33.12 -5.99 -5.52
N ALA A 107 -32.45 -6.72 -4.63
CA ALA A 107 -33.12 -7.50 -3.57
C ALA A 107 -33.94 -6.60 -2.63
N GLN A 108 -33.41 -5.44 -2.24
CA GLN A 108 -34.14 -4.47 -1.42
C GLN A 108 -35.38 -3.92 -2.12
N GLN A 109 -35.31 -3.65 -3.43
CA GLN A 109 -36.47 -3.20 -4.19
C GLN A 109 -37.52 -4.31 -4.30
N GLN A 110 -37.09 -5.56 -4.47
CA GLN A 110 -37.99 -6.71 -4.52
C GLN A 110 -38.68 -6.93 -3.16
N THR A 111 -37.96 -6.90 -2.06
CA THR A 111 -38.55 -7.07 -0.72
C THR A 111 -39.54 -5.96 -0.38
N LYS A 112 -39.30 -4.71 -0.82
CA LYS A 112 -40.29 -3.62 -0.69
C LYS A 112 -41.57 -3.90 -1.49
N LYS A 113 -41.46 -4.42 -2.72
CA LYS A 113 -42.63 -4.81 -3.53
C LYS A 113 -43.38 -5.97 -2.90
N ASP A 114 -42.66 -6.95 -2.37
CA ASP A 114 -43.24 -8.12 -1.73
C ASP A 114 -43.93 -7.76 -0.41
N ALA A 115 -43.34 -6.85 0.38
CA ALA A 115 -43.96 -6.31 1.58
C ALA A 115 -45.29 -5.62 1.24
N LYS A 116 -45.29 -4.72 0.24
CA LYS A 116 -46.52 -4.04 -0.22
C LYS A 116 -47.58 -5.03 -0.70
N SER A 117 -47.18 -6.06 -1.46
CA SER A 117 -48.10 -7.11 -1.92
C SER A 117 -48.67 -7.92 -0.75
N ARG A 118 -47.86 -8.21 0.27
CA ARG A 118 -48.29 -8.90 1.48
C ARG A 118 -49.26 -8.05 2.31
N ASP A 119 -48.99 -6.74 2.44
CA ASP A 119 -49.87 -5.82 3.15
C ASP A 119 -51.24 -5.75 2.47
N ILE A 120 -51.27 -5.64 1.14
CA ILE A 120 -52.49 -5.74 0.33
C ILE A 120 -53.22 -7.06 0.58
N LEU A 121 -52.52 -8.19 0.57
CA LEU A 121 -53.13 -9.50 0.77
C LEU A 121 -53.69 -9.67 2.18
N ASN A 122 -52.98 -9.18 3.20
CA ASN A 122 -53.45 -9.16 4.58
C ASN A 122 -54.71 -8.31 4.76
N LEU A 123 -54.77 -7.13 4.10
CA LEU A 123 -55.94 -6.27 4.07
C LEU A 123 -57.14 -6.97 3.42
N LEU A 124 -56.93 -7.68 2.31
CA LEU A 124 -57.97 -8.44 1.64
C LEU A 124 -58.49 -9.61 2.49
N GLN A 125 -57.61 -10.26 3.25
CA GLN A 125 -57.97 -11.38 4.11
C GLN A 125 -58.69 -10.95 5.38
N ASN A 126 -58.32 -9.79 5.97
CA ASN A 126 -58.87 -9.32 7.25
C ASN A 126 -59.23 -7.81 7.24
N PRO A 127 -60.16 -7.38 6.37
CA PRO A 127 -60.45 -5.96 6.14
C PRO A 127 -61.03 -5.24 7.36
N THR A 128 -61.63 -5.98 8.31
CA THR A 128 -62.26 -5.43 9.51
C THR A 128 -61.27 -5.07 10.63
N SER A 129 -60.01 -5.49 10.50
CA SER A 129 -58.97 -5.26 11.51
C SER A 129 -58.01 -4.12 11.16
N ALA A 130 -58.14 -3.54 9.97
CA ALA A 130 -57.24 -2.53 9.44
C ALA A 130 -57.76 -1.10 9.67
N GLY A 131 -56.87 -0.18 10.01
CA GLY A 131 -57.20 1.24 10.11
C GLY A 131 -57.46 1.86 8.73
N TYR A 132 -58.04 3.08 8.72
CA TYR A 132 -58.27 3.83 7.48
C TYR A 132 -56.99 4.04 6.67
N GLU A 133 -55.88 4.37 7.37
CA GLU A 133 -54.55 4.55 6.78
C GLU A 133 -54.01 3.26 6.13
N ASP A 134 -54.33 2.10 6.72
CA ASP A 134 -53.92 0.80 6.19
C ASP A 134 -54.71 0.42 4.93
N CYS A 135 -55.96 0.90 4.80
CA CYS A 135 -56.82 0.62 3.65
C CYS A 135 -56.55 1.53 2.45
N LEU A 136 -55.93 2.70 2.68
CA LEU A 136 -55.68 3.72 1.66
C LEU A 136 -54.93 3.18 0.42
N PRO A 137 -53.85 2.38 0.54
CA PRO A 137 -53.17 1.80 -0.62
C PRO A 137 -54.06 0.87 -1.45
N LEU A 138 -54.94 0.11 -0.81
CA LEU A 138 -55.87 -0.81 -1.49
C LEU A 138 -56.94 -0.02 -2.26
N VAL A 139 -57.51 1.02 -1.64
CA VAL A 139 -58.50 1.91 -2.26
C VAL A 139 -57.92 2.59 -3.49
N LEU A 140 -56.68 3.11 -3.39
CA LEU A 140 -55.98 3.72 -4.52
C LEU A 140 -55.72 2.72 -5.66
N VAL A 141 -55.37 1.46 -5.35
CA VAL A 141 -55.17 0.41 -6.37
C VAL A 141 -56.50 0.07 -7.06
N MET A 142 -57.58 -0.07 -6.30
CA MET A 142 -58.91 -0.36 -6.85
C MET A 142 -59.40 0.77 -7.75
N LEU A 143 -59.31 2.03 -7.30
CA LEU A 143 -59.72 3.20 -8.09
C LEU A 143 -58.93 3.33 -9.39
N ASN A 144 -57.61 3.10 -9.36
CA ASN A 144 -56.79 3.12 -10.58
C ASN A 144 -57.15 1.96 -11.53
N SER A 145 -57.45 0.78 -11.01
CA SER A 145 -57.87 -0.38 -11.81
C SER A 145 -59.22 -0.13 -12.48
N ILE A 146 -60.18 0.44 -11.75
CA ILE A 146 -61.50 0.83 -12.28
C ILE A 146 -61.34 1.89 -13.37
N ARG A 147 -60.48 2.89 -13.16
CA ARG A 147 -60.20 3.91 -14.16
C ARG A 147 -59.58 3.32 -15.43
N LEU A 148 -58.58 2.45 -15.32
CA LEU A 148 -57.95 1.79 -16.46
C LEU A 148 -58.95 0.93 -17.25
N TRP A 149 -59.77 0.15 -16.54
CA TRP A 149 -60.83 -0.64 -17.15
C TRP A 149 -61.86 0.24 -17.85
N THR A 150 -62.26 1.35 -17.22
CA THR A 150 -63.19 2.32 -17.81
C THR A 150 -62.65 2.91 -19.10
N ASP A 151 -61.38 3.34 -19.12
CA ASP A 151 -60.72 3.92 -20.29
C ASP A 151 -60.63 2.91 -21.45
N THR A 152 -60.29 1.66 -21.13
CA THR A 152 -60.24 0.55 -22.08
C THR A 152 -61.63 0.26 -22.68
N ASN A 153 -62.70 0.43 -21.91
CA ASN A 153 -64.08 0.15 -22.30
C ASN A 153 -64.89 1.41 -22.62
N LYS A 154 -64.25 2.54 -22.94
CA LYS A 154 -64.92 3.85 -23.10
C LYS A 154 -66.13 3.83 -24.04
N ASN A 155 -66.08 3.03 -25.10
CA ASN A 155 -67.15 2.90 -26.10
C ASN A 155 -68.40 2.18 -25.57
N GLN A 156 -68.29 1.48 -24.43
CA GLN A 156 -69.39 0.77 -23.79
C GLN A 156 -70.16 1.66 -22.81
N PHE A 157 -69.64 2.84 -22.45
CA PHE A 157 -70.27 3.74 -21.49
C PHE A 157 -70.97 4.91 -22.15
N ARG A 158 -72.28 5.02 -21.90
CA ARG A 158 -73.10 6.15 -22.36
C ARG A 158 -72.69 7.50 -21.74
N TYR A 159 -72.03 7.48 -20.59
CA TYR A 159 -71.60 8.68 -19.83
C TYR A 159 -70.12 8.62 -19.42
N PHE A 160 -69.25 8.20 -20.35
CA PHE A 160 -67.81 8.05 -20.09
C PHE A 160 -67.16 9.32 -19.50
N SER A 161 -67.48 10.50 -20.03
CA SER A 161 -66.87 11.77 -19.59
C SER A 161 -67.18 12.13 -18.13
N LEU A 162 -68.38 11.80 -17.66
CA LEU A 162 -68.79 12.01 -16.26
C LEU A 162 -68.06 11.01 -15.35
N LEU A 163 -67.94 9.76 -15.79
CA LEU A 163 -67.31 8.69 -15.01
C LEU A 163 -65.80 8.90 -14.89
N ASP A 164 -65.11 9.31 -15.97
CA ASP A 164 -63.69 9.69 -15.95
C ASP A 164 -63.43 10.91 -15.04
N ARG A 165 -64.30 11.94 -15.10
CA ARG A 165 -64.20 13.10 -14.22
C ARG A 165 -64.31 12.71 -12.75
N ASN A 166 -65.34 11.95 -12.38
CA ASN A 166 -65.57 11.55 -10.99
C ASN A 166 -64.44 10.66 -10.45
N LEU A 167 -63.88 9.76 -11.28
CA LEU A 167 -62.73 8.94 -10.88
C LEU A 167 -61.45 9.76 -10.72
N LYS A 168 -61.23 10.77 -11.56
CA LYS A 168 -60.12 11.73 -11.40
C LYS A 168 -60.26 12.55 -10.12
N ASP A 169 -61.45 13.08 -9.85
CA ASP A 169 -61.73 13.86 -8.65
C ASP A 169 -61.56 13.00 -7.38
N ALA A 170 -62.06 11.76 -7.39
CA ALA A 170 -61.87 10.81 -6.28
C ALA A 170 -60.38 10.47 -6.06
N LEU A 171 -59.62 10.22 -7.12
CA LEU A 171 -58.18 9.97 -7.02
C LEU A 171 -57.40 11.20 -6.51
N GLY A 172 -57.79 12.41 -6.93
CA GLY A 172 -57.19 13.66 -6.47
C GLY A 172 -57.44 13.93 -4.98
N ASN A 173 -58.65 13.63 -4.50
CA ASN A 173 -59.02 13.83 -3.10
C ASN A 173 -58.40 12.79 -2.14
N ILE A 174 -58.14 11.58 -2.62
CA ILE A 174 -57.60 10.46 -1.83
C ILE A 174 -56.07 10.40 -1.92
N GLY A 175 -55.47 10.84 -3.04
CA GLY A 175 -54.03 10.78 -3.28
C GLY A 175 -53.20 11.85 -2.56
N GLY A 176 -53.82 12.94 -2.08
CA GLY A 176 -53.10 14.08 -1.49
C GLY A 176 -52.27 14.87 -2.52
N SER A 177 -52.28 16.19 -2.41
CA SER A 177 -51.30 17.07 -3.10
C SER A 177 -49.91 16.91 -2.49
#